data_AF-F0ZYT7-F1
#
_entry.id   AF-F0ZYT7-F1
#
_cell.length_a   1.000
_cell.length_b   1.000
_cell.length_c   1.000
_cell.angle_alpha   90.00
_cell.angle_beta   90.00
_cell.angle_gamma   90.00
#
_symmetry.space_group_name_H-M   'P 1'
#
loop_
_entity.id
_entity.type
_entity.pdbx_description
1 polymer ?
#
loop_
_entity_poly.entity_id
_entity_poly.type
_entity_poly.pdbx_seq_one_letter_code
_entity_poly.pdbx_strand_id
1 'polypeptide(L)'
;NLLLLDGFNQPLNFIPSTVDFLYLYNIKYQLIPGSIPETFSQLSLLDDFDQPLNFIPYRVKQLNLHNIKYQLIPGSIPNHLTTLTFDNGFSQRFTKGIIPDSIPCINIGDVVFPLEPGSISNPKQTIEYLPNYKH
;
A
#
# COMPACT_ATOMS: atom_id res chain seq x y z
N ASN A 1 -4.04 9.01 -14.33
CA ASN A 1 -4.38 7.79 -13.55
C ASN A 1 -4.37 6.60 -14.49
N LEU A 2 -3.84 5.45 -14.06
CA LEU A 2 -3.90 4.18 -14.78
C LEU A 2 -4.41 3.08 -13.84
N LEU A 3 -5.34 2.27 -14.33
CA LEU A 3 -5.91 1.12 -13.61
C LEU A 3 -5.57 -0.16 -14.36
N LEU A 4 -4.94 -1.11 -13.69
CA LEU A 4 -4.70 -2.45 -14.21
C LEU A 4 -5.58 -3.46 -13.46
N LEU A 5 -6.40 -4.18 -14.23
CA LEU A 5 -7.44 -5.07 -13.73
C LEU A 5 -6.91 -6.46 -13.35
N ASP A 6 -7.75 -7.23 -12.66
CA ASP A 6 -7.49 -8.61 -12.29
C ASP A 6 -7.04 -9.45 -13.49
N GLY A 7 -6.03 -10.28 -13.27
CA GLY A 7 -5.53 -11.19 -14.29
C GLY A 7 -4.54 -10.57 -15.25
N PHE A 8 -4.27 -9.25 -15.19
CA PHE A 8 -3.27 -8.61 -16.05
C PHE A 8 -1.91 -9.28 -15.91
N ASN A 9 -1.34 -9.77 -17.00
CA ASN A 9 -0.16 -10.64 -17.01
C ASN A 9 0.88 -10.22 -18.05
N GLN A 10 1.18 -8.93 -18.13
CA GLN A 10 2.20 -8.38 -19.03
C GLN A 10 3.15 -7.46 -18.24
N PRO A 11 4.38 -7.23 -18.73
CA PRO A 11 5.28 -6.23 -18.14
C PRO A 11 4.65 -4.83 -18.14
N LEU A 12 4.98 -4.02 -17.14
CA LEU A 12 4.44 -2.66 -16.93
C LEU A 12 5.29 -1.57 -17.63
N ASN A 13 6.15 -1.93 -18.57
CA ASN A 13 7.05 -1.01 -19.28
C ASN A 13 6.35 -0.08 -20.27
N PHE A 14 5.06 -0.32 -20.57
CA PHE A 14 4.24 0.54 -21.42
C PHE A 14 3.67 1.75 -20.68
N ILE A 15 3.76 1.78 -19.34
CA ILE A 15 3.13 2.85 -18.57
C ILE A 15 3.90 4.15 -18.82
N PRO A 16 3.24 5.21 -19.35
CA PRO A 16 3.93 6.45 -19.64
C PRO A 16 4.33 7.18 -18.35
N SER A 17 5.42 7.94 -18.42
CA SER A 17 5.96 8.71 -17.30
C SER A 17 5.05 9.83 -16.79
N THR A 18 3.94 10.09 -17.50
CA THR A 18 2.94 11.12 -17.20
C THR A 18 1.84 10.65 -16.24
N VAL A 19 1.86 9.38 -15.83
CA VAL A 19 0.85 8.84 -14.91
C VAL A 19 1.27 9.13 -13.47
N ASP A 20 0.47 9.91 -12.76
CA ASP A 20 0.74 10.24 -11.35
C ASP A 20 0.22 9.18 -10.37
N PHE A 21 -0.87 8.50 -10.74
CA PHE A 21 -1.59 7.53 -9.91
C PHE A 21 -1.71 6.18 -10.63
N LEU A 22 -1.22 5.13 -9.99
CA LEU A 22 -1.37 3.76 -10.46
C LEU A 22 -2.23 2.94 -9.49
N TYR A 23 -3.18 2.20 -10.04
CA TYR A 23 -4.09 1.33 -9.31
C TYR A 23 -3.91 -0.10 -9.82
N LEU A 24 -3.60 -1.03 -8.92
CA LEU A 24 -3.30 -2.43 -9.25
C LEU A 24 -4.27 -3.36 -8.51
N TYR A 25 -5.13 -4.06 -9.26
CA TYR A 25 -5.83 -5.25 -8.80
C TYR A 25 -4.88 -6.46 -8.74
N ASN A 26 -5.38 -7.70 -8.78
CA ASN A 26 -4.53 -8.90 -8.76
C ASN A 26 -3.77 -9.12 -10.09
N ILE A 27 -2.63 -8.44 -10.21
CA ILE A 27 -1.68 -8.57 -11.32
C ILE A 27 -0.99 -9.94 -11.24
N LYS A 28 -0.95 -10.66 -12.37
CA LYS A 28 -0.31 -11.98 -12.48
C LYS A 28 1.13 -11.91 -12.93
N TYR A 29 1.50 -10.82 -13.60
CA TYR A 29 2.90 -10.53 -13.89
C TYR A 29 3.67 -10.29 -12.59
N GLN A 30 4.81 -10.96 -12.42
CA GLN A 30 5.64 -10.82 -11.22
C GLN A 30 6.29 -9.43 -11.18
N LEU A 31 5.91 -8.64 -10.18
CA LEU A 31 6.46 -7.31 -9.95
C LEU A 31 7.78 -7.43 -9.18
N ILE A 32 8.83 -6.89 -9.79
CA ILE A 32 10.18 -6.77 -9.22
C ILE A 32 10.62 -5.29 -9.24
N PRO A 33 11.65 -4.90 -8.47
CA PRO A 33 12.22 -3.56 -8.57
C PRO A 33 12.47 -3.13 -10.02
N GLY A 34 11.99 -1.96 -10.40
CA GLY A 34 12.04 -1.44 -11.77
C GLY A 34 10.87 -1.84 -12.68
N SER A 35 9.91 -2.65 -12.21
CA SER A 35 8.72 -3.01 -13.00
C SER A 35 7.78 -1.83 -13.25
N ILE A 36 7.67 -0.93 -12.27
CA ILE A 36 6.95 0.32 -12.42
C ILE A 36 7.96 1.45 -12.67
N PRO A 37 7.73 2.32 -13.67
CA PRO A 37 8.49 3.56 -13.85
C PRO A 37 8.68 4.35 -12.55
N GLU A 38 9.82 5.00 -12.35
CA GLU A 38 10.02 5.79 -11.13
C GLU A 38 9.18 7.08 -11.08
N THR A 39 8.38 7.38 -12.09
CA THR A 39 7.66 8.66 -12.17
C THR A 39 6.44 8.76 -11.27
N PHE A 40 5.91 7.66 -10.74
CA PHE A 40 4.71 7.70 -9.88
C PHE A 40 5.02 8.27 -8.50
N SER A 41 4.10 9.09 -8.02
CA SER A 41 4.09 9.56 -6.63
C SER A 41 3.12 8.77 -5.76
N GLN A 42 2.10 8.14 -6.36
CA GLN A 42 1.04 7.44 -5.63
C GLN A 42 0.71 6.07 -6.23
N LEU A 43 0.56 5.07 -5.36
CA LEU A 43 0.21 3.70 -5.69
C LEU A 43 -0.95 3.21 -4.83
N SER A 44 -1.96 2.61 -5.45
CA SER A 44 -3.02 1.89 -4.75
C SER A 44 -2.97 0.40 -5.11
N LEU A 45 -2.82 -0.45 -4.10
CA LEU A 45 -2.94 -1.90 -4.23
C LEU A 45 -4.34 -2.28 -3.78
N LEU A 46 -5.13 -2.74 -4.74
CA LEU A 46 -6.55 -2.97 -4.59
C LEU A 46 -6.82 -4.40 -4.09
N ASP A 47 -8.10 -4.72 -3.97
CA ASP A 47 -8.57 -6.02 -3.53
C ASP A 47 -7.91 -7.16 -4.32
N ASP A 48 -7.63 -8.25 -3.61
CA ASP A 48 -7.03 -9.46 -4.12
C ASP A 48 -5.57 -9.35 -4.63
N PHE A 49 -4.91 -8.19 -4.53
CA PHE A 49 -3.47 -8.07 -4.83
C PHE A 49 -2.65 -9.01 -3.94
N ASP A 50 -1.80 -9.85 -4.55
CA ASP A 50 -1.14 -10.97 -3.86
C ASP A 50 0.35 -11.10 -4.22
N GLN A 51 1.11 -10.02 -4.08
CA GLN A 51 2.56 -10.03 -4.29
C GLN A 51 3.32 -9.26 -3.20
N PRO A 52 4.61 -9.56 -2.97
CA PRO A 52 5.46 -8.76 -2.09
C PRO A 52 5.59 -7.31 -2.54
N LEU A 53 5.79 -6.39 -1.60
CA LEU A 53 5.79 -4.94 -1.89
C LEU A 53 7.18 -4.36 -2.18
N ASN A 54 8.19 -5.21 -2.37
CA ASN A 54 9.58 -4.79 -2.59
C ASN A 54 9.83 -4.15 -3.97
N PHE A 55 8.87 -4.22 -4.89
CA PHE A 55 8.93 -3.59 -6.20
C PHE A 55 8.63 -2.08 -6.17
N ILE A 56 8.04 -1.58 -5.08
CA ILE A 56 7.58 -0.19 -4.96
C ILE A 56 8.80 0.75 -4.97
N PRO A 57 8.94 1.65 -5.96
CA PRO A 57 10.11 2.50 -6.10
C PRO A 57 10.13 3.63 -5.05
N TYR A 58 11.33 4.16 -4.77
CA TYR A 58 11.56 5.22 -3.76
C TYR A 58 10.78 6.52 -4.01
N ARG A 59 10.42 6.77 -5.27
CA ARG A 59 9.65 7.95 -5.68
C ARG A 59 8.16 7.87 -5.32
N VAL A 60 7.62 6.67 -5.11
CA VAL A 60 6.27 6.52 -4.53
C VAL A 60 6.32 7.03 -3.09
N LYS A 61 5.49 8.03 -2.81
CA LYS A 61 5.38 8.67 -1.50
C LYS A 61 4.11 8.27 -0.77
N GLN A 62 3.07 7.90 -1.52
CA GLN A 62 1.78 7.51 -0.95
C GLN A 62 1.40 6.11 -1.41
N LEU A 63 1.09 5.25 -0.44
CA LEU A 63 0.62 3.89 -0.67
C LEU A 63 -0.76 3.74 -0.04
N ASN A 64 -1.75 3.32 -0.84
CA ASN A 64 -3.05 2.90 -0.36
C ASN A 64 -3.18 1.38 -0.47
N LEU A 65 -3.55 0.73 0.62
CA LEU A 65 -3.78 -0.72 0.73
C LEU A 65 -5.26 -0.98 0.98
N HIS A 66 -5.93 -1.60 0.01
CA HIS A 66 -7.27 -2.15 0.17
C HIS A 66 -7.18 -3.57 0.71
N ASN A 67 -8.14 -4.46 0.43
CA ASN A 67 -8.12 -5.81 0.98
C ASN A 67 -7.19 -6.77 0.20
N ILE A 68 -5.88 -6.49 0.24
CA ILE A 68 -4.83 -7.30 -0.39
C ILE A 68 -4.72 -8.69 0.27
N LYS A 69 -4.32 -9.69 -0.52
CA LYS A 69 -4.08 -11.08 -0.04
C LYS A 69 -2.66 -11.30 0.45
N TYR A 70 -1.71 -10.52 -0.06
CA TYR A 70 -0.33 -10.65 0.39
C TYR A 70 -0.24 -10.38 1.90
N GLN A 71 0.16 -11.41 2.65
CA GLN A 71 0.25 -11.32 4.10
C GLN A 71 1.36 -10.35 4.50
N LEU A 72 0.98 -9.26 5.15
CA LEU A 72 1.92 -8.30 5.70
C LEU A 72 2.59 -8.87 6.94
N ILE A 73 3.91 -8.72 6.99
CA ILE A 73 4.77 -9.03 8.12
C ILE A 73 5.67 -7.81 8.37
N PRO A 74 6.33 -7.71 9.53
CA PRO A 74 7.28 -6.64 9.78
C PRO A 74 8.34 -6.54 8.66
N GLY A 75 8.49 -5.35 8.09
CA GLY A 75 9.37 -5.10 6.94
C GLY A 75 8.75 -5.33 5.55
N SER A 76 7.49 -5.77 5.45
CA SER A 76 6.79 -5.89 4.16
C SER A 76 6.54 -4.52 3.50
N ILE A 77 6.18 -3.50 4.29
CA ILE A 77 5.87 -2.16 3.78
C ILE A 77 7.16 -1.35 3.63
N PRO A 78 7.39 -0.68 2.48
CA PRO A 78 8.56 0.18 2.30
C PRO A 78 8.61 1.33 3.31
N ASN A 79 9.80 1.58 3.85
CA ASN A 79 10.01 2.54 4.94
C ASN A 79 10.18 4.01 4.45
N HIS A 80 10.25 4.24 3.13
CA HIS A 80 10.46 5.58 2.55
C HIS A 80 9.17 6.36 2.26
N LEU A 81 8.01 5.75 2.51
CA LEU A 81 6.71 6.35 2.27
C LEU A 81 6.46 7.53 3.22
N THR A 82 5.78 8.56 2.72
CA THR A 82 5.33 9.69 3.56
C THR A 82 3.93 9.45 4.10
N THR A 83 3.10 8.73 3.35
CA THR A 83 1.72 8.44 3.72
C THR A 83 1.39 6.98 3.41
N LEU A 84 0.78 6.32 4.39
CA LEU A 84 0.25 4.97 4.25
C LEU A 84 -1.23 4.98 4.63
N THR A 85 -2.07 4.52 3.71
CA THR A 85 -3.52 4.42 3.93
C THR A 85 -3.93 2.95 3.94
N PHE A 86 -4.74 2.55 4.92
CA PHE A 86 -5.46 1.28 4.97
C PHE A 86 -6.94 1.54 4.84
N ASP A 87 -7.60 0.94 3.85
CA ASP A 87 -9.00 1.25 3.53
C ASP A 87 -9.74 0.08 2.86
N ASN A 88 -10.99 0.28 2.42
CA ASN A 88 -11.78 -0.64 1.60
C ASN A 88 -11.85 -2.07 2.15
N GLY A 89 -12.10 -2.18 3.45
CA GLY A 89 -12.26 -3.48 4.11
C GLY A 89 -10.94 -4.23 4.32
N PHE A 90 -9.81 -3.50 4.44
CA PHE A 90 -8.52 -4.10 4.78
C PHE A 90 -8.66 -5.03 5.99
N SER A 91 -8.40 -6.32 5.77
CA SER A 91 -8.80 -7.38 6.69
C SER A 91 -7.67 -8.05 7.46
N GLN A 92 -6.44 -7.54 7.36
CA GLN A 92 -5.32 -8.10 8.13
C GLN A 92 -5.20 -7.39 9.48
N ARG A 93 -4.69 -8.11 10.50
CA ARG A 93 -4.45 -7.50 11.83
C ARG A 93 -3.22 -6.62 11.81
N PHE A 94 -3.28 -5.50 12.54
CA PHE A 94 -2.13 -4.63 12.76
C PHE A 94 -1.24 -5.19 13.88
N THR A 95 -0.28 -6.04 13.55
CA THR A 95 0.73 -6.50 14.52
C THR A 95 1.91 -5.53 14.57
N LYS A 96 2.59 -5.47 15.72
CA LYS A 96 3.78 -4.64 15.93
C LYS A 96 4.79 -4.75 14.78
N GLY A 97 5.16 -3.60 14.22
CA GLY A 97 6.20 -3.50 13.18
C GLY A 97 5.71 -3.72 11.75
N ILE A 98 4.42 -4.04 11.51
CA ILE A 98 3.84 -4.05 10.16
C ILE A 98 3.92 -2.65 9.54
N ILE A 99 3.55 -1.63 10.32
CA ILE A 99 3.67 -0.24 9.92
C ILE A 99 5.08 0.24 10.29
N PRO A 100 5.93 0.65 9.34
CA PRO A 100 7.26 1.15 9.64
C PRO A 100 7.22 2.45 10.44
N ASP A 101 8.07 2.55 11.47
CA ASP A 101 8.17 3.73 12.35
C ASP A 101 8.60 5.01 11.60
N SER A 102 9.18 4.87 10.41
CA SER A 102 9.63 5.99 9.57
C SER A 102 8.50 6.70 8.84
N ILE A 103 7.32 6.07 8.70
CA ILE A 103 6.19 6.67 7.97
C ILE A 103 5.50 7.70 8.86
N PRO A 104 5.49 9.00 8.51
CA PRO A 104 4.98 10.03 9.41
C PRO A 104 3.45 10.09 9.49
N CYS A 105 2.74 9.74 8.41
CA CYS A 105 1.29 9.87 8.33
C CYS A 105 0.63 8.53 7.97
N ILE A 106 -0.31 8.10 8.81
CA ILE A 106 -1.07 6.86 8.64
C ILE A 106 -2.55 7.21 8.62
N ASN A 107 -3.23 6.81 7.55
CA ASN A 107 -4.67 6.99 7.42
C ASN A 107 -5.37 5.64 7.60
N ILE A 108 -6.37 5.58 8.47
CA ILE A 108 -7.15 4.37 8.75
C ILE A 108 -8.60 4.63 8.36
N GLY A 109 -9.07 3.97 7.30
CA GLY A 109 -10.44 4.03 6.81
C GLY A 109 -11.24 2.77 7.15
N ASP A 110 -11.90 2.17 6.16
CA ASP A 110 -12.67 0.95 6.38
C ASP A 110 -11.73 -0.24 6.60
N VAL A 111 -11.58 -0.67 7.86
CA VAL A 111 -10.74 -1.80 8.27
C VAL A 111 -11.56 -2.82 9.05
N VAL A 112 -11.27 -4.12 8.90
CA VAL A 112 -11.99 -5.17 9.64
C VAL A 112 -11.51 -5.24 11.09
N PHE A 113 -10.22 -5.07 11.32
CA PHE A 113 -9.61 -5.07 12.65
C PHE A 113 -9.09 -3.67 12.97
N PRO A 114 -9.44 -3.08 14.13
CA PRO A 114 -8.89 -1.78 14.53
C PRO A 114 -7.39 -1.90 14.88
N LEU A 115 -6.72 -0.76 15.03
CA LEU A 115 -5.34 -0.73 15.55
C LEU A 115 -5.29 -1.31 16.97
N GLU A 116 -4.45 -2.32 17.19
CA GLU A 116 -4.22 -2.90 18.52
C GLU A 116 -3.23 -2.05 19.33
N PRO A 117 -3.31 -2.05 20.68
CA PRO A 117 -2.30 -1.42 21.52
C PRO A 117 -0.88 -1.92 21.17
N GLY A 118 0.02 -1.00 20.83
CA GLY A 118 1.40 -1.32 20.44
C GLY A 118 1.60 -1.65 18.95
N SER A 119 0.56 -1.55 18.12
CA SER A 119 0.69 -1.64 16.65
C SER A 119 1.64 -0.58 16.10
N ILE A 120 1.55 0.63 16.67
CA ILE A 120 2.37 1.79 16.35
C ILE A 120 3.42 1.93 17.46
N SER A 121 4.70 1.89 17.08
CA SER A 121 5.81 1.96 18.04
C SER A 121 6.42 3.36 18.13
N ASN A 122 6.33 4.17 17.07
CA ASN A 122 6.83 5.53 17.07
C ASN A 122 5.74 6.57 17.43
N PRO A 123 5.86 7.28 18.58
CA PRO A 123 4.87 8.27 19.00
C PRO A 123 4.83 9.54 18.13
N LYS A 124 5.78 9.71 17.19
CA LYS A 124 5.79 10.84 16.25
C LYS A 124 4.90 10.61 15.02
N GLN A 125 4.39 9.39 14.83
CA GLN A 125 3.49 9.10 13.71
C GLN A 125 2.12 9.68 14.01
N THR A 126 1.56 10.39 13.03
CA THR A 126 0.19 10.89 13.08
C THR A 126 -0.74 9.82 12.50
N ILE A 127 -1.80 9.52 13.26
CA ILE A 127 -2.86 8.59 12.84
C ILE A 127 -4.11 9.43 12.58
N GLU A 128 -4.61 9.40 11.35
CA GLU A 128 -5.85 10.04 10.96
C GLU A 128 -6.90 8.98 10.63
N TYR A 129 -8.07 9.07 11.28
CA TYR A 129 -9.19 8.21 10.97
C TYR A 129 -10.04 8.84 9.86
N LEU A 130 -10.23 8.13 8.76
CA LEU A 130 -11.02 8.60 7.63
C LEU A 130 -12.52 8.53 7.95
N PRO A 131 -13.39 9.28 7.23
CA PRO A 131 -14.83 9.33 7.53
C PRO A 131 -15.56 7.98 7.48
N ASN A 132 -14.98 6.98 6.82
CA ASN A 132 -15.52 5.63 6.69
C ASN A 132 -14.99 4.64 7.74
N TYR A 133 -14.19 5.07 8.72
CA TYR A 133 -13.76 4.25 9.85
C TYR A 133 -14.96 3.90 10.76
N LYS A 134 -15.04 2.64 11.21
CA LYS A 134 -16.25 2.08 11.87
C LYS A 134 -16.04 1.52 13.29
N HIS A 135 -14.85 1.68 13.89
CA HIS A 135 -14.55 1.15 15.24
C HIS A 135 -14.46 2.24 16.31
#